data_AF-A0A849AE98-F1
#
_entry.id   AF-A0A849AE98-F1
#
_cell.length_a   1.000
_cell.length_b   1.000
_cell.length_c   1.000
_cell.angle_alpha   90.00
_cell.angle_beta   90.00
_cell.angle_gamma   90.00
#
_symmetry.space_group_name_H-M   'P 1'
#
loop_
_entity.id
_entity.type
_entity.pdbx_description
1 polymer ?
#
loop_
_entity_poly.entity_id
_entity_poly.type
_entity_poly.pdbx_seq_one_letter_code
_entity_poly.pdbx_strand_id
1 'polypeptide(L)'
;MSQSPAATTRGRAARNISWVHTGAREVQVDRTGAVYLHDQPSAAFQSLIERRQPGRLPYTIFGHPQHTFVRTVGPQLRVRTPPMWLQIVHGSNIANSIRGPRISPDVIAERFTIDLGYDAHCRGIRLIPGRIRSFGQLGVTWLRNPTLVPWCAEAMIDRMHGTRVRGVTPAPEPAPIRHPRRLRDRLTRRADR
;
A
#
# COMPACT_ATOMS: atom_id res chain seq x y z
N MET A 1 28.88 10.84 -37.28
CA MET A 1 28.69 11.13 -35.84
C MET A 1 28.07 12.50 -35.71
N SER A 2 26.79 12.58 -35.34
CA SER A 2 26.12 13.83 -34.97
C SER A 2 25.05 13.48 -33.95
N GLN A 3 25.25 13.93 -32.71
CA GLN A 3 24.24 13.87 -31.65
C GLN A 3 23.24 14.99 -31.89
N SER A 4 21.94 14.70 -31.76
CA SER A 4 20.87 15.71 -31.74
C SER A 4 19.94 15.46 -30.55
N PRO A 5 19.30 16.52 -30.03
CA PRO A 5 19.19 16.77 -28.59
C PRO A 5 17.93 16.19 -27.95
N ALA A 6 17.99 16.09 -26.62
CA ALA A 6 16.90 15.69 -25.73
C ALA A 6 15.63 16.52 -25.97
N ALA A 7 14.58 15.86 -26.43
CA ALA A 7 13.25 16.45 -26.61
C ALA A 7 12.50 16.50 -25.26
N THR A 8 12.51 17.68 -24.64
CA THR A 8 11.60 18.05 -23.55
C THR A 8 10.16 17.96 -24.05
N THR A 9 9.47 16.87 -23.75
CA THR A 9 8.09 16.66 -24.20
C THR A 9 7.11 17.31 -23.22
N ARG A 10 6.73 18.57 -23.47
CA ARG A 10 5.43 19.10 -23.02
C ARG A 10 4.34 18.43 -23.87
N GLY A 11 3.86 17.28 -23.41
CA GLY A 11 2.93 16.43 -24.14
C GLY A 11 1.47 16.84 -23.99
N ARG A 12 0.90 17.35 -25.09
CA ARG A 12 -0.53 17.40 -25.41
C ARG A 12 -1.21 16.08 -24.99
N ALA A 13 -2.22 16.15 -24.12
CA ALA A 13 -2.97 14.99 -23.64
C ALA A 13 -3.57 14.21 -24.82
N ALA A 14 -3.03 13.00 -25.04
CA ALA A 14 -3.40 12.11 -26.14
C ALA A 14 -4.76 11.42 -25.88
N ARG A 15 -5.51 11.24 -26.98
CA ARG A 15 -6.92 10.81 -27.06
C ARG A 15 -7.23 9.36 -26.67
N ASN A 16 -6.36 8.63 -25.98
CA ASN A 16 -6.60 7.24 -25.54
C ASN A 16 -5.91 7.01 -24.21
N ILE A 17 -6.60 7.33 -23.12
CA ILE A 17 -6.02 7.26 -21.78
C ILE A 17 -6.41 5.93 -21.14
N SER A 18 -5.42 5.06 -20.95
CA SER A 18 -5.49 3.89 -20.09
C SER A 18 -4.54 4.13 -18.91
N TRP A 19 -5.07 4.35 -17.70
CA TRP A 19 -4.25 4.46 -16.49
C TRP A 19 -4.63 3.39 -15.49
N VAL A 20 -3.63 2.85 -14.80
CA VAL A 20 -3.82 2.11 -13.55
C VAL A 20 -3.95 3.12 -12.42
N HIS A 21 -5.12 3.16 -11.80
CA HIS A 21 -5.41 3.98 -10.63
C HIS A 21 -5.00 3.25 -9.36
N THR A 22 -4.27 3.93 -8.47
CA THR A 22 -4.00 3.44 -7.11
C THR A 22 -4.37 4.48 -6.05
N GLY A 23 -5.29 4.10 -5.16
CA GLY A 23 -5.61 4.85 -3.95
C GLY A 23 -4.61 4.52 -2.86
N ALA A 24 -3.71 5.44 -2.55
CA ALA A 24 -2.56 5.18 -1.68
C ALA A 24 -2.90 5.14 -0.18
N ARG A 25 -4.13 5.46 0.22
CA ARG A 25 -4.52 5.58 1.63
C ARG A 25 -5.63 4.61 1.97
N GLU A 26 -5.47 3.93 3.11
CA GLU A 26 -6.43 2.97 3.65
C GLU A 26 -6.60 3.13 5.16
N VAL A 27 -7.66 2.51 5.68
CA VAL A 27 -7.92 2.34 7.10
C VAL A 27 -7.68 0.88 7.46
N GLN A 28 -7.05 0.63 8.61
CA GLN A 28 -6.90 -0.71 9.17
C GLN A 28 -7.68 -0.80 10.48
N VAL A 29 -8.42 -1.89 10.67
CA VAL A 29 -9.10 -2.22 11.94
C VAL A 29 -8.51 -3.50 12.48
N ASP A 30 -8.02 -3.47 13.73
CA ASP A 30 -7.48 -4.66 14.38
C ASP A 30 -8.54 -5.42 15.19
N ARG A 31 -8.14 -6.58 15.75
CA ARG A 31 -9.02 -7.42 16.58
C ARG A 31 -9.56 -6.76 17.85
N THR A 32 -8.98 -5.63 18.28
CA THR A 32 -9.46 -4.87 19.44
C THR A 32 -10.50 -3.83 19.04
N GLY A 33 -10.76 -3.69 17.73
CA GLY A 33 -11.60 -2.64 17.18
C GLY A 33 -10.88 -1.31 17.04
N ALA A 34 -9.56 -1.26 17.26
CA ALA A 34 -8.80 -0.03 17.12
C ALA A 34 -8.60 0.30 15.64
N VAL A 35 -8.74 1.59 15.32
CA VAL A 35 -8.71 2.11 13.95
C VAL A 35 -7.38 2.81 13.69
N TYR A 36 -6.73 2.42 12.60
CA TYR A 36 -5.43 2.91 12.19
C TYR A 36 -5.48 3.41 10.77
N LEU A 37 -4.55 4.30 10.44
CA LEU A 37 -4.43 4.85 9.11
C LEU A 37 -3.13 4.39 8.47
N HIS A 38 -3.20 3.80 7.29
CA HIS A 38 -2.02 3.38 6.55
C HIS A 38 -1.94 4.08 5.19
N ASP A 39 -0.79 4.71 4.90
CA ASP A 39 -0.43 5.20 3.56
C ASP A 39 0.55 4.18 2.94
N GLN A 40 0.28 3.74 1.71
CA GLN A 40 1.06 2.76 0.98
C GLN A 40 1.65 3.33 -0.33
N PRO A 41 2.89 2.98 -0.70
CA PRO A 41 3.49 3.33 -2.00
C PRO A 41 2.79 2.70 -3.20
N SER A 42 1.97 1.67 -2.98
CA SER A 42 1.19 0.99 -4.01
C SER A 42 -0.03 0.41 -3.33
N ALA A 43 -1.21 0.65 -3.89
CA ALA A 43 -2.44 0.09 -3.35
C ALA A 43 -2.48 -1.43 -3.57
N ALA A 44 -3.13 -2.16 -2.65
CA ALA A 44 -3.40 -3.58 -2.81
C ALA A 44 -4.34 -3.85 -4.01
N PHE A 45 -5.22 -2.89 -4.31
CA PHE A 45 -6.18 -2.94 -5.40
C PHE A 45 -5.83 -1.93 -6.48
N GLN A 46 -6.02 -2.34 -7.72
CA GLN A 46 -5.74 -1.53 -8.90
C GLN A 46 -6.98 -1.51 -9.78
N SER A 47 -7.26 -0.34 -10.33
CA SER A 47 -8.34 -0.19 -11.30
C SER A 47 -7.75 0.29 -12.61
N LEU A 48 -8.07 -0.40 -13.70
CA LEU A 48 -7.85 0.13 -15.03
C LEU A 48 -9.05 0.99 -15.42
N ILE A 49 -8.78 2.26 -15.73
CA ILE A 49 -9.78 3.13 -16.34
C ILE A 49 -9.43 3.24 -17.81
N GLU A 50 -10.31 2.72 -18.66
CA GLU A 50 -10.18 2.80 -20.11
C GLU A 50 -11.48 3.30 -20.75
N ARG A 51 -11.36 3.96 -21.91
CA ARG A 51 -12.52 4.34 -22.70
C ARG A 51 -13.01 3.13 -23.49
N ARG A 52 -14.28 2.76 -23.30
CA ARG A 52 -14.92 1.70 -24.10
C ARG A 52 -14.92 2.10 -25.59
N GLN A 53 -14.44 1.20 -26.43
CA GLN A 53 -14.45 1.34 -27.89
C GLN A 53 -15.30 0.22 -28.49
N PRO A 54 -16.32 0.53 -29.32
CA PRO A 54 -17.09 -0.49 -30.02
C PRO A 54 -16.18 -1.42 -30.83
N GLY A 55 -16.45 -2.74 -30.79
CA GLY A 55 -15.67 -3.75 -31.53
C GLY A 55 -14.30 -4.09 -30.94
N ARG A 56 -13.92 -3.50 -29.79
CA ARG A 56 -12.62 -3.74 -29.14
C ARG A 56 -12.79 -4.41 -27.79
N LEU A 57 -11.94 -5.42 -27.52
CA LEU A 57 -11.87 -6.06 -26.20
C LEU A 57 -11.22 -5.13 -25.16
N PRO A 58 -11.66 -5.20 -23.89
CA PRO A 58 -11.00 -4.53 -22.76
C PRO A 58 -9.52 -4.90 -22.66
N TYR A 59 -8.70 -3.96 -22.19
CA TYR A 59 -7.30 -4.25 -21.88
C TYR A 59 -7.19 -5.12 -20.62
N THR A 60 -6.34 -6.15 -20.69
CA THR A 60 -5.97 -6.96 -19.52
C THR A 60 -4.60 -6.52 -19.00
N ILE A 61 -4.49 -6.32 -17.69
CA ILE A 61 -3.22 -5.97 -17.04
C ILE A 61 -2.78 -7.16 -16.20
N PHE A 62 -1.60 -7.68 -16.51
CA PHE A 62 -0.92 -8.66 -15.67
C PHE A 62 -0.10 -7.92 -14.63
N GLY A 63 -0.54 -8.01 -13.38
CA GLY A 63 0.13 -7.39 -12.23
C GLY A 63 1.30 -8.24 -11.71
N HIS A 64 2.12 -7.61 -10.87
CA HIS A 64 3.10 -8.34 -10.07
C HIS A 64 2.38 -9.29 -9.09
N PRO A 65 2.88 -10.51 -8.81
CA PRO A 65 2.24 -11.46 -7.87
C PRO A 65 2.02 -10.91 -6.46
N GLN A 66 2.80 -9.89 -6.09
CA GLN A 66 2.65 -9.17 -4.84
C GLN A 66 2.12 -7.77 -5.13
N HIS A 67 0.92 -7.48 -4.63
CA HIS A 67 0.17 -6.25 -4.91
C HIS A 67 0.93 -4.95 -4.57
N THR A 68 1.84 -4.99 -3.58
CA THR A 68 2.67 -3.84 -3.19
C THR A 68 3.71 -3.45 -4.23
N PHE A 69 4.01 -4.32 -5.21
CA PHE A 69 5.03 -4.08 -6.23
C PHE A 69 4.47 -3.75 -7.59
N VAL A 70 3.17 -3.47 -7.72
CA VAL A 70 2.65 -3.18 -9.05
C VAL A 70 3.18 -1.86 -9.65
N ARG A 71 3.82 -1.01 -8.83
CA ARG A 71 4.55 0.18 -9.30
C ARG A 71 5.82 -0.15 -10.10
N THR A 72 6.21 -1.42 -10.13
CA THR A 72 7.39 -1.92 -10.82
C THR A 72 7.06 -2.48 -12.21
N VAL A 73 5.78 -2.64 -12.57
CA VAL A 73 5.35 -3.24 -13.84
C VAL A 73 4.85 -2.24 -14.87
N GLY A 74 4.45 -1.03 -14.47
CA GLY A 74 3.96 -0.02 -15.40
C GLY A 74 3.69 1.34 -14.75
N PRO A 75 3.49 2.40 -15.56
CA PRO A 75 3.08 3.71 -15.06
C PRO A 75 1.74 3.66 -14.33
N GLN A 76 1.61 4.46 -13.27
CA GLN A 76 0.39 4.52 -12.46
C GLN A 76 -0.09 5.95 -12.30
N LEU A 77 -1.40 6.15 -12.46
CA LEU A 77 -2.07 7.34 -11.98
C LEU A 77 -2.33 7.18 -10.48
N ARG A 78 -1.53 7.86 -9.66
CA ARG A 78 -1.72 7.88 -8.22
C ARG A 78 -2.63 9.04 -7.89
N VAL A 79 -3.74 8.75 -7.24
CA VAL A 79 -4.73 9.79 -6.91
C VAL A 79 -4.69 10.03 -5.42
N ARG A 80 -4.59 11.30 -5.05
CA ARG A 80 -4.73 11.70 -3.66
C ARG A 80 -6.20 11.65 -3.30
N THR A 81 -6.57 10.65 -2.52
CA THR A 81 -7.94 10.48 -2.03
C THR A 81 -7.95 10.44 -0.50
N PRO A 82 -9.12 10.68 0.13
CA PRO A 82 -9.41 10.10 1.43
C PRO A 82 -9.22 8.57 1.41
N PRO A 83 -9.20 7.89 2.57
CA PRO A 83 -9.16 6.43 2.56
C PRO A 83 -10.32 5.86 1.77
N MET A 84 -10.02 4.99 0.81
CA MET A 84 -11.01 4.34 -0.06
C MET A 84 -11.16 2.85 0.26
N TRP A 85 -10.25 2.32 1.08
CA TRP A 85 -10.17 0.90 1.42
C TRP A 85 -10.11 0.75 2.93
N LEU A 86 -10.74 -0.31 3.42
CA LEU A 86 -10.69 -0.74 4.80
C LEU A 86 -10.16 -2.17 4.84
N GLN A 87 -9.09 -2.39 5.62
CA GLN A 87 -8.50 -3.69 5.85
C GLN A 87 -8.80 -4.14 7.28
N ILE A 88 -9.36 -5.34 7.42
CA ILE A 88 -9.48 -5.98 8.72
C ILE A 88 -8.21 -6.80 8.96
N VAL A 89 -7.48 -6.46 10.02
CA VAL A 89 -6.19 -7.07 10.35
C VAL A 89 -6.40 -8.13 11.42
N HIS A 90 -6.35 -9.40 10.98
CA HIS A 90 -6.40 -10.56 11.85
C HIS A 90 -5.01 -11.21 11.99
N GLY A 91 -4.55 -11.39 13.22
CA GLY A 91 -3.35 -12.17 13.52
C GLY A 91 -2.02 -11.45 13.24
N SER A 92 -0.94 -12.24 13.13
CA SER A 92 0.45 -11.77 13.08
C SER A 92 1.14 -12.00 11.73
N ASN A 93 0.37 -12.12 10.64
CA ASN A 93 0.97 -12.20 9.32
C ASN A 93 1.72 -10.89 9.03
N ILE A 94 3.01 -10.95 8.72
CA ILE A 94 3.87 -9.78 8.47
C ILE A 94 3.30 -8.91 7.32
N ALA A 95 2.58 -9.51 6.38
CA ALA A 95 1.87 -8.80 5.32
C ALA A 95 0.64 -8.02 5.83
N ASN A 96 -0.02 -8.52 6.89
CA ASN A 96 -1.20 -7.92 7.53
C ASN A 96 -0.82 -7.42 8.93
N SER A 97 0.14 -6.51 9.00
CA SER A 97 0.50 -5.84 10.24
C SER A 97 -0.09 -4.43 10.26
N ILE A 98 -0.34 -3.89 11.45
CA ILE A 98 -0.65 -2.47 11.60
C ILE A 98 0.59 -1.66 11.22
N ARG A 99 0.43 -0.73 10.28
CA ARG A 99 1.53 0.05 9.68
C ARG A 99 1.34 1.55 9.74
N GLY A 100 0.43 2.01 10.60
CA GLY A 100 0.26 3.42 10.81
C GLY A 100 -0.40 3.78 12.14
N PRO A 101 -0.53 5.09 12.40
CA PRO A 101 -0.94 5.58 13.70
C PRO A 101 -2.44 5.35 13.94
N ARG A 102 -2.82 5.26 15.21
CA ARG A 102 -4.23 5.21 15.61
C ARG A 102 -4.91 6.54 15.27
N ILE A 103 -6.12 6.45 14.70
CA ILE A 103 -6.94 7.59 14.30
C ILE A 103 -8.35 7.49 14.87
N SER A 104 -9.13 8.57 14.71
CA SER A 104 -10.53 8.59 15.13
C SER A 104 -11.34 7.58 14.31
N PRO A 105 -12.27 6.82 14.93
CA PRO A 105 -13.20 5.96 14.22
C PRO A 105 -14.18 6.71 13.32
N ASP A 106 -14.26 8.05 13.41
CA ASP A 106 -15.10 8.89 12.54
C ASP A 106 -14.85 8.63 11.06
N VAL A 107 -13.60 8.32 10.68
CA VAL A 107 -13.27 7.97 9.29
C VAL A 107 -14.05 6.77 8.78
N ILE A 108 -14.40 5.82 9.66
CA ILE A 108 -15.19 4.65 9.30
C ILE A 108 -16.63 5.10 9.10
N ALA A 109 -17.21 5.77 10.08
CA ALA A 109 -18.59 6.25 10.03
C ALA A 109 -18.86 7.18 8.82
N GLU A 110 -17.89 7.98 8.41
CA GLU A 110 -18.02 8.90 7.27
C GLU A 110 -17.89 8.22 5.89
N ARG A 111 -17.18 7.09 5.79
CA ARG A 111 -16.72 6.55 4.50
C ARG A 111 -17.13 5.11 4.23
N PHE A 112 -17.45 4.35 5.28
CA PHE A 112 -17.68 2.92 5.20
C PHE A 112 -18.92 2.55 6.00
N THR A 113 -19.77 1.69 5.43
CA THR A 113 -20.88 1.06 6.15
C THR A 113 -20.48 -0.37 6.42
N ILE A 114 -20.07 -0.68 7.66
CA ILE A 114 -19.66 -2.01 8.08
C ILE A 114 -20.38 -2.40 9.37
N ASP A 115 -20.78 -3.67 9.45
CA ASP A 115 -21.31 -4.30 10.65
C ASP A 115 -20.20 -5.13 11.31
N LEU A 116 -19.14 -4.45 11.74
CA LEU A 116 -18.01 -5.06 12.42
C LEU A 116 -17.83 -4.35 13.76
N GLY A 117 -17.56 -5.11 14.83
CA GLY A 117 -17.21 -4.52 16.12
C GLY A 117 -15.91 -3.72 16.03
N TYR A 118 -16.02 -2.39 16.02
CA TYR A 118 -14.90 -1.48 16.20
C TYR A 118 -15.19 -0.47 17.32
N ASP A 119 -14.14 0.10 17.91
CA ASP A 119 -14.25 1.07 18.99
C ASP A 119 -14.71 2.42 18.45
N ALA A 120 -16.02 2.55 18.22
CA ALA A 120 -16.66 3.74 17.64
C ALA A 120 -16.60 4.98 18.56
N HIS A 121 -16.28 4.79 19.84
CA HIS A 121 -16.30 5.84 20.87
C HIS A 121 -14.91 6.43 21.18
N CYS A 122 -13.83 5.89 20.62
CA CYS A 122 -12.47 6.39 20.85
C CYS A 122 -12.20 7.71 20.09
N ARG A 123 -12.62 8.84 20.66
CA ARG A 123 -12.50 10.18 20.06
C ARG A 123 -11.79 11.17 20.97
N GLY A 124 -11.30 12.27 20.39
CA GLY A 124 -10.71 13.40 21.13
C GLY A 124 -9.58 12.99 22.08
N ILE A 125 -9.69 13.38 23.35
CA ILE A 125 -8.67 13.13 24.38
C ILE A 125 -8.45 11.62 24.61
N ARG A 126 -9.50 10.80 24.47
CA ARG A 126 -9.41 9.34 24.63
C ARG A 126 -8.55 8.67 23.56
N LEU A 127 -8.32 9.35 22.42
CA LEU A 127 -7.45 8.85 21.35
C LEU A 127 -5.97 9.04 21.66
N ILE A 128 -5.61 10.02 22.50
CA ILE A 128 -4.21 10.41 22.75
C ILE A 128 -3.37 9.23 23.26
N PRO A 129 -3.78 8.49 24.31
CA PRO A 129 -2.99 7.35 24.79
C PRO A 129 -2.83 6.26 23.73
N GLY A 130 -3.90 6.00 22.96
CA GLY A 130 -3.88 5.03 21.87
C GLY A 130 -2.95 5.45 20.73
N ARG A 131 -2.88 6.74 20.42
CA ARG A 131 -1.98 7.29 19.42
C ARG A 131 -0.51 7.20 19.87
N ILE A 132 -0.20 7.58 21.11
CA ILE A 132 1.15 7.44 21.68
C ILE A 132 1.59 5.97 21.64
N ARG A 133 0.74 5.05 22.09
CA ARG A 133 1.02 3.61 22.02
C ARG A 133 1.27 3.15 20.58
N SER A 134 0.45 3.59 19.62
CA SER A 134 0.62 3.23 18.21
C SER A 134 1.94 3.72 17.65
N PHE A 135 2.38 4.94 17.98
CA PHE A 135 3.68 5.45 17.55
C PHE A 135 4.83 4.67 18.17
N GLY A 136 4.75 4.32 19.46
CA GLY A 136 5.75 3.45 20.09
C GLY A 136 5.85 2.09 19.40
N GLN A 137 4.71 1.47 19.07
CA GLN A 137 4.67 0.20 18.35
C GLN A 137 5.22 0.31 16.92
N LEU A 138 4.95 1.42 16.22
CA LEU A 138 5.54 1.71 14.91
C LEU A 138 7.05 1.85 15.01
N GLY A 139 7.55 2.59 16.00
CA GLY A 139 8.98 2.72 16.27
C GLY A 139 9.65 1.37 16.48
N VAL A 140 9.07 0.51 17.33
CA VAL A 140 9.56 -0.87 17.52
C VAL A 140 9.49 -1.68 16.22
N THR A 141 8.45 -1.50 15.41
CA THR A 141 8.29 -2.19 14.13
C THR A 141 9.38 -1.76 13.14
N TRP A 142 9.68 -0.47 13.05
CA TRP A 142 10.75 0.06 12.22
C TRP A 142 12.14 -0.37 12.70
N LEU A 143 12.36 -0.43 14.01
CA LEU A 143 13.62 -0.96 14.56
C LEU A 143 13.81 -2.45 14.23
N ARG A 144 12.74 -3.24 14.30
CA ARG A 144 12.77 -4.67 13.95
C ARG A 144 12.84 -4.92 12.44
N ASN A 145 12.28 -4.03 11.64
CA ASN A 145 12.26 -4.12 10.20
C ASN A 145 12.51 -2.75 9.55
N PRO A 146 13.78 -2.33 9.44
CA PRO A 146 14.14 -1.01 8.92
C PRO A 146 13.78 -0.84 7.45
N THR A 147 13.58 -1.93 6.70
CA THR A 147 13.16 -1.88 5.28
C THR A 147 11.78 -1.25 5.08
N LEU A 148 10.97 -1.15 6.14
CA LEU A 148 9.65 -0.50 6.09
C LEU A 148 9.74 1.03 6.11
N VAL A 149 10.82 1.61 6.66
CA VAL A 149 10.95 3.07 6.81
C VAL A 149 10.97 3.79 5.45
N PRO A 150 11.77 3.36 4.46
CA PRO A 150 11.73 3.97 3.13
C PRO A 150 10.35 3.91 2.49
N TRP A 151 9.59 2.84 2.70
CA TRP A 151 8.24 2.70 2.14
C TRP A 151 7.24 3.67 2.79
N CYS A 152 7.31 3.84 4.12
CA CYS A 152 6.50 4.84 4.81
C CYS A 152 6.86 6.26 4.34
N ALA A 153 8.15 6.58 4.23
CA ALA A 153 8.60 7.88 3.73
C ALA A 153 8.15 8.13 2.29
N GLU A 154 8.31 7.15 1.41
CA GLU A 154 7.83 7.18 0.02
C GLU A 154 6.33 7.48 -0.04
N ALA A 155 5.51 6.76 0.72
CA ALA A 155 4.07 6.98 0.75
C ALA A 155 3.68 8.38 1.24
N MET A 156 4.38 8.90 2.26
CA MET A 156 4.17 10.27 2.75
C MET A 156 4.57 11.33 1.70
N ILE A 157 5.70 11.14 1.02
CA ILE A 157 6.14 12.03 -0.06
C ILE A 157 5.13 12.03 -1.21
N ASP A 158 4.73 10.84 -1.66
CA ASP A 158 3.73 10.71 -2.72
C ASP A 158 2.43 11.42 -2.36
N ARG A 159 1.98 11.29 -1.11
CA ARG A 159 0.80 11.98 -0.61
C ARG A 159 0.94 13.50 -0.68
N MET A 160 2.09 14.05 -0.29
CA MET A 160 2.35 15.50 -0.34
C MET A 160 2.29 16.04 -1.77
N HIS A 161 2.76 15.27 -2.74
CA HIS A 161 2.73 15.65 -4.16
C HIS A 161 1.35 15.59 -4.81
N GLY A 162 0.34 15.00 -4.15
CA GLY A 162 -1.01 14.96 -4.68
C GLY A 162 -1.20 13.96 -5.83
N THR A 163 -2.20 14.24 -6.68
CA THR A 163 -2.54 13.37 -7.81
C THR A 163 -1.53 13.53 -8.94
N ARG A 164 -0.86 12.44 -9.33
CA ARG A 164 0.15 12.46 -10.40
C ARG A 164 0.30 11.11 -11.09
N VAL A 165 0.75 11.16 -12.34
CA VAL A 165 1.28 9.97 -13.00
C VAL A 165 2.69 9.72 -12.49
N ARG A 166 2.94 8.51 -12.03
CA ARG A 166 4.27 8.03 -11.63
C ARG A 166 4.75 7.01 -12.64
N GLY A 167 5.99 7.17 -13.10
CA GLY A 167 6.66 6.18 -13.94
C GLY A 167 6.98 4.89 -13.19
N VAL A 168 7.53 3.92 -13.92
CA VAL A 168 7.99 2.65 -13.33
C VAL A 168 9.08 2.94 -12.31
N THR A 169 8.90 2.46 -11.09
CA THR A 169 9.94 2.49 -10.05
C THR A 169 10.49 1.08 -9.90
N PRO A 170 11.82 0.86 -9.99
CA PRO A 170 12.37 -0.46 -9.75
C PRO A 170 11.96 -0.98 -8.38
N ALA A 171 11.73 -2.29 -8.28
CA ALA A 171 11.55 -2.90 -6.97
C ALA A 171 12.83 -2.63 -6.14
N PRO A 172 12.72 -2.28 -4.84
CA PRO A 172 13.88 -2.41 -3.97
C PRO A 172 14.38 -3.85 -4.05
N GLU A 173 15.69 -4.02 -4.14
CA GLU A 173 16.30 -5.34 -4.12
C GLU A 173 15.79 -6.09 -2.89
N PRO A 174 15.21 -7.30 -3.03
CA PRO A 174 14.69 -8.02 -1.88
C PRO A 174 15.84 -8.21 -0.90
N ALA A 175 15.69 -7.68 0.32
CA ALA A 175 16.61 -7.99 1.40
C ALA A 175 16.75 -9.52 1.45
N PRO A 176 17.98 -10.07 1.54
CA PRO A 176 18.19 -11.50 1.50
C PRO A 176 17.26 -12.15 2.53
N ILE A 177 16.36 -13.01 2.05
CA ILE A 177 15.43 -13.74 2.90
C ILE A 177 16.31 -14.59 3.82
N ARG A 178 16.50 -14.13 5.06
CA ARG A 178 17.07 -14.97 6.10
C ARG A 178 16.03 -16.03 6.39
N HIS A 179 16.09 -17.14 5.66
CA HIS A 179 15.37 -18.34 6.06
C HIS A 179 15.77 -18.63 7.51
N PRO A 180 14.79 -18.78 8.43
CA PRO A 180 15.14 -19.30 9.74
C PRO A 180 15.82 -20.65 9.51
N ARG A 181 17.09 -20.76 9.95
CA ARG A 181 17.94 -21.96 9.81
C ARG A 181 17.24 -23.26 10.24
N ARG A 182 16.12 -23.18 10.96
CA ARG A 182 15.35 -24.30 11.51
C ARG A 182 14.43 -25.05 10.54
N LEU A 183 14.27 -24.62 9.27
CA LEU A 183 13.42 -25.37 8.32
C LEU A 183 14.17 -26.44 7.51
N ARG A 184 15.51 -26.35 7.38
CA ARG A 184 16.29 -27.39 6.70
C ARG A 184 16.38 -28.69 7.51
N ASP A 185 16.45 -28.60 8.83
CA ASP A 185 16.63 -29.78 9.71
C ASP A 185 15.39 -30.67 9.85
N ARG A 186 14.19 -30.17 9.49
CA ARG A 186 12.95 -30.96 9.56
C ARG A 186 12.64 -31.75 8.30
N LEU A 187 13.17 -31.35 7.14
CA LEU A 187 12.94 -32.06 5.89
C LEU A 187 13.96 -33.19 5.68
N THR A 188 15.17 -33.07 6.20
CA THR A 188 16.17 -34.15 6.15
C THR A 188 15.84 -35.31 7.11
N ARG A 189 15.26 -35.05 8.29
CA ARG A 189 14.89 -36.11 9.26
C ARG A 189 13.66 -36.95 8.89
N ARG A 190 12.96 -36.62 7.81
CA ARG A 190 11.80 -37.39 7.32
C ARG A 190 12.11 -38.31 6.14
N ALA A 191 13.32 -38.22 5.58
CA ALA A 191 13.77 -39.10 4.51
C ALA A 191 14.46 -40.38 5.03
N ASP A 192 14.80 -40.43 6.33
CA ASP A 192 15.47 -41.56 6.99
C ASP A 192 14.52 -42.36 7.93
N ARG A 193 13.21 -42.38 7.65
CA ARG A 193 12.24 -43.23 8.35
C ARG A 193 11.33 -43.96 7.38
#